data_AF-F1Z4H7-F1
#
_entry.id   AF-F1Z4H7-F1
#
_cell.length_a   1.000
_cell.length_b   1.000
_cell.length_c   1.000
_cell.angle_alpha   90.00
_cell.angle_beta   90.00
_cell.angle_gamma   90.00
#
_symmetry.space_group_name_H-M   'P 1'
#
loop_
_entity.id
_entity.type
_entity.pdbx_description
1 polymer ?
#
loop_
_entity_poly.entity_id
_entity_poly.type
_entity_poly.pdbx_seq_one_letter_code
_entity_poly.pdbx_strand_id
1 'polypeptide(L)'
;MSIGARFLEIRKAKGLKQTDVAEAIGISHGALVNYEKGREPPASAILAFSQVYGVSANWLLTGEGRPDAESLDSIYARSIATAWAFLSRGGDDVEQDALIKLGGALFQYLLEHGEISPAMSEKIFALSA
;
A
#
# COMPACT_ATOMS: atom_id res chain seq x y z
N MET A 1 -15.46 11.14 5.88
CA MET A 1 -15.36 9.75 6.37
C MET A 1 -14.72 9.75 7.74
N SER A 2 -15.24 9.00 8.72
CA SER A 2 -14.65 8.92 10.08
C SER A 2 -13.47 7.94 10.14
N ILE A 3 -12.71 7.95 11.25
CA ILE A 3 -11.60 7.00 11.47
C ILE A 3 -12.13 5.56 11.47
N GLY A 4 -13.23 5.31 12.18
CA GLY A 4 -13.86 3.99 12.21
C GLY A 4 -14.38 3.52 10.85
N ALA A 5 -14.84 4.43 9.99
CA ALA A 5 -15.22 4.08 8.62
C ALA A 5 -14.00 3.67 7.76
N ARG A 6 -12.82 4.25 8.01
CA ARG A 6 -11.56 3.83 7.36
C ARG A 6 -11.05 2.47 7.88
N PHE A 7 -11.28 2.13 9.16
CA PHE A 7 -11.04 0.77 9.67
C PHE A 7 -11.90 -0.25 8.92
N LEU A 8 -13.20 0.07 8.78
CA LEU A 8 -14.17 -0.76 8.07
C LEU A 8 -13.77 -0.96 6.61
N GLU A 9 -13.31 0.10 5.93
CA GLU A 9 -12.85 0.06 4.56
C GLU A 9 -11.69 -0.93 4.38
N ILE A 10 -10.62 -0.78 5.15
CA ILE A 10 -9.46 -1.68 5.09
C ILE A 10 -9.85 -3.11 5.43
N ARG A 11 -10.65 -3.30 6.49
CA ARG A 11 -11.08 -4.64 6.90
C ARG A 11 -11.84 -5.36 5.79
N LYS A 12 -12.78 -4.67 5.14
CA LYS A 12 -13.56 -5.23 4.03
C LYS A 12 -12.69 -5.48 2.80
N ALA A 13 -11.80 -4.55 2.45
CA ALA A 13 -10.88 -4.71 1.32
C ALA A 13 -9.99 -5.96 1.49
N LYS A 14 -9.56 -6.25 2.72
CA LYS A 14 -8.76 -7.45 3.05
C LYS A 14 -9.60 -8.71 3.34
N GLY A 15 -10.93 -8.64 3.25
CA GLY A 15 -11.82 -9.79 3.50
C GLY A 15 -11.82 -10.31 4.96
N LEU A 16 -11.47 -9.46 5.92
CA LEU A 16 -11.27 -9.85 7.32
C LEU A 16 -12.57 -9.78 8.15
N LYS A 17 -12.71 -10.70 9.13
CA LYS A 17 -13.80 -10.65 10.11
C LYS A 17 -13.48 -9.63 11.21
N GLN A 18 -14.53 -9.06 11.80
CA GLN A 18 -14.38 -8.11 12.93
C GLN A 18 -13.72 -8.76 14.15
N THR A 19 -14.01 -10.04 14.42
CA THR A 19 -13.40 -10.80 15.52
C THR A 19 -11.88 -10.87 15.37
N ASP A 20 -11.43 -11.24 14.18
CA ASP A 20 -10.01 -11.47 13.90
C ASP A 20 -9.24 -10.16 13.95
N VAL A 21 -9.85 -9.07 13.46
CA VAL A 21 -9.26 -7.73 13.57
C VAL A 21 -9.13 -7.28 15.02
N ALA A 22 -10.20 -7.43 15.80
CA ALA A 22 -10.21 -7.00 17.18
C ALA A 22 -9.15 -7.74 18.01
N GLU A 23 -9.04 -9.06 17.82
CA GLU A 23 -8.01 -9.89 18.44
C GLU A 23 -6.60 -9.43 18.04
N ALA A 24 -6.35 -9.25 16.74
CA ALA A 24 -5.02 -8.90 16.24
C ALA A 24 -4.52 -7.54 16.74
N ILE A 25 -5.40 -6.56 16.95
CA ILE A 25 -5.03 -5.23 17.46
C ILE A 25 -5.22 -5.10 18.98
N GLY A 26 -5.55 -6.19 19.69
CA GLY A 26 -5.64 -6.24 21.15
C GLY A 26 -6.84 -5.49 21.75
N ILE A 27 -7.98 -5.45 21.07
CA ILE A 27 -9.23 -4.83 21.57
C ILE A 27 -10.38 -5.83 21.63
N SER A 28 -11.47 -5.47 22.31
CA SER A 28 -12.69 -6.28 22.29
C SER A 28 -13.41 -6.19 20.94
N HIS A 29 -14.06 -7.28 20.52
CA HIS A 29 -14.91 -7.29 19.33
C HIS A 29 -15.96 -6.16 19.35
N GLY A 30 -16.60 -5.95 20.50
CA GLY A 30 -17.58 -4.88 20.68
C GLY A 30 -16.98 -3.47 20.50
N ALA A 31 -15.71 -3.26 20.88
CA ALA A 31 -15.03 -1.99 20.63
C ALA A 31 -14.88 -1.76 19.13
N LEU A 32 -14.40 -2.74 18.36
CA LEU A 32 -14.29 -2.62 16.90
C LEU A 32 -15.63 -2.35 16.22
N VAL A 33 -16.70 -3.09 16.61
CA VAL A 33 -18.05 -2.87 16.08
C VAL A 33 -18.52 -1.44 16.33
N ASN A 34 -18.27 -0.90 17.53
CA ASN A 34 -18.64 0.47 17.86
C ASN A 34 -17.82 1.48 17.06
N TYR A 35 -16.52 1.21 16.85
CA TYR A 35 -15.67 2.06 16.03
C TYR A 35 -16.18 2.15 14.60
N GLU A 36 -16.43 1.00 13.96
CA GLU A 36 -16.94 0.95 12.58
C GLU A 36 -18.35 1.56 12.43
N LYS A 37 -19.09 1.72 13.54
CA LYS A 37 -20.39 2.41 13.59
C LYS A 37 -20.30 3.91 13.91
N GLY A 38 -19.10 4.46 14.08
CA GLY A 38 -18.89 5.91 14.25
C GLY A 38 -18.43 6.35 15.64
N ARG A 39 -18.18 5.42 16.58
CA ARG A 39 -17.46 5.78 17.80
C ARG A 39 -15.99 6.06 17.45
N GLU A 40 -15.43 7.14 17.98
CA GLU A 40 -14.02 7.44 17.71
C GLU A 40 -13.07 6.42 18.39
N PRO A 41 -12.15 5.78 17.63
CA PRO A 41 -11.12 4.92 18.21
C PRO A 41 -10.10 5.74 19.00
N PRO A 42 -9.57 5.24 20.12
CA PRO A 42 -8.45 5.87 20.80
C PRO A 42 -7.17 5.75 19.96
N ALA A 43 -6.20 6.65 20.21
CA ALA A 43 -4.91 6.65 19.50
C ALA A 43 -4.19 5.29 19.55
N SER A 44 -4.31 4.55 20.65
CA SER A 44 -3.74 3.20 20.78
C SER A 44 -4.30 2.21 19.76
N ALA A 45 -5.61 2.25 19.50
CA ALA A 45 -6.24 1.39 18.50
C ALA A 45 -5.83 1.78 17.07
N ILE A 46 -5.68 3.08 16.80
CA ILE A 46 -5.21 3.60 15.51
C ILE A 46 -3.78 3.13 15.23
N LEU A 47 -2.89 3.26 16.21
CA LEU A 47 -1.50 2.80 16.08
C LEU A 47 -1.41 1.28 15.92
N ALA A 48 -2.15 0.51 16.72
CA ALA A 48 -2.16 -0.95 16.61
C ALA A 48 -2.68 -1.40 15.23
N PHE A 49 -3.76 -0.78 14.74
CA PHE A 49 -4.29 -1.08 13.40
C PHE A 49 -3.28 -0.72 12.30
N SER A 50 -2.63 0.45 12.41
CA SER A 50 -1.59 0.89 11.49
C SER A 50 -0.45 -0.13 11.40
N GLN A 51 0.07 -0.59 12.54
CA GLN A 51 1.19 -1.52 12.61
C GLN A 51 0.82 -2.91 12.10
N VAL A 52 -0.32 -3.45 12.54
CA VAL A 52 -0.73 -4.82 12.20
C VAL A 52 -1.07 -4.97 10.72
N TYR A 53 -1.68 -3.94 10.12
CA TYR A 53 -2.18 -4.02 8.74
C TYR A 53 -1.35 -3.24 7.72
N GLY A 54 -0.25 -2.61 8.14
CA GLY A 54 0.61 -1.81 7.27
C GLY A 54 -0.12 -0.60 6.70
N VAL A 55 -0.95 0.05 7.50
CA VAL A 55 -1.81 1.17 7.06
C VAL A 55 -1.27 2.48 7.61
N SER A 56 -1.25 3.53 6.80
CA SER A 56 -0.81 4.87 7.19
C SER A 56 -1.70 5.44 8.31
N ALA A 57 -1.09 5.75 9.46
CA ALA A 57 -1.78 6.41 10.56
C ALA A 57 -2.29 7.81 10.16
N ASN A 58 -1.55 8.53 9.30
CA ASN A 58 -1.99 9.82 8.75
C ASN A 58 -3.30 9.64 7.97
N TRP A 59 -3.34 8.67 7.06
CA TRP A 59 -4.55 8.39 6.28
C TRP A 59 -5.71 7.93 7.18
N LEU A 60 -5.46 7.11 8.21
CA LEU A 60 -6.49 6.74 9.18
C LEU A 60 -7.08 7.95 9.93
N LEU A 61 -6.27 8.97 10.21
CA LEU A 61 -6.69 10.17 10.94
C LEU A 61 -7.37 11.20 10.02
N THR A 62 -6.78 11.49 8.87
CA THR A 62 -7.19 12.62 8.00
C THR A 62 -7.96 12.16 6.77
N GLY A 63 -7.70 10.95 6.28
CA GLY A 63 -8.12 10.48 4.96
C GLY A 63 -7.28 11.02 3.82
N GLU A 64 -6.19 11.73 4.11
CA GLU A 64 -5.29 12.30 3.11
C GLU A 64 -4.10 11.37 2.84
N GLY A 65 -3.65 11.37 1.59
CA GLY A 65 -2.57 10.49 1.13
C GLY A 65 -3.06 9.07 0.88
N ARG A 66 -2.12 8.13 0.94
CA ARG A 66 -2.38 6.72 0.64
C ARG A 66 -2.69 5.89 1.88
N PRO A 67 -3.55 4.86 1.79
CA PRO A 67 -3.85 3.97 2.90
C PRO A 67 -2.67 3.09 3.28
N ASP A 68 -1.83 2.67 2.33
CA ASP A 68 -0.66 1.85 2.63
C ASP A 68 0.46 2.68 3.29
N ALA A 69 1.11 2.09 4.29
CA ALA A 69 2.28 2.67 4.96
C ALA A 69 3.60 2.28 4.25
N GLU A 70 3.56 1.99 2.95
CA GLU A 70 4.75 1.57 2.22
C GLU A 70 5.79 2.71 2.24
N SER A 71 7.01 2.41 2.66
CA SER A 71 8.07 3.42 2.72
C SER A 71 8.53 3.79 1.31
N LEU A 72 9.00 5.04 1.14
CA LEU A 72 9.61 5.47 -0.13
C LEU A 72 10.75 4.52 -0.56
N ASP A 73 11.54 4.03 0.39
CA ASP A 73 12.61 3.06 0.13
C ASP A 73 12.06 1.73 -0.42
N SER A 74 10.92 1.27 0.09
CA SER A 74 10.28 0.04 -0.40
C SER A 74 9.72 0.23 -1.80
N ILE A 75 9.08 1.38 -2.06
CA ILE A 75 8.56 1.74 -3.39
C ILE A 75 9.70 1.83 -4.40
N TYR A 76 10.83 2.45 -4.00
CA TYR A 76 12.03 2.55 -4.81
C TYR A 76 12.66 1.17 -5.07
N ALA A 77 12.87 0.36 -4.03
CA ALA A 77 13.41 -0.99 -4.19
C ALA A 77 12.55 -1.83 -5.14
N ARG A 78 11.21 -1.75 -5.00
CA ARG A 78 10.26 -2.43 -5.89
C ARG A 78 10.32 -1.92 -7.32
N SER A 79 10.46 -0.61 -7.54
CA SER A 79 10.55 -0.05 -8.89
C SER A 79 11.82 -0.52 -9.60
N ILE A 80 12.96 -0.51 -8.92
CA ILE A 80 14.24 -0.99 -9.46
C ILE A 80 14.20 -2.48 -9.72
N ALA A 81 13.70 -3.28 -8.78
CA ALA A 81 13.59 -4.74 -8.95
C ALA A 81 12.69 -5.11 -10.14
N THR A 82 11.60 -4.38 -10.34
CA THR A 82 10.68 -4.59 -11.46
C THR A 82 11.35 -4.22 -12.79
N ALA A 83 12.04 -3.07 -12.84
CA ALA A 83 12.81 -2.66 -14.02
C ALA A 83 13.89 -3.69 -14.38
N TRP A 84 14.65 -4.16 -13.38
CA TRP A 84 15.67 -5.18 -13.56
C TRP A 84 15.10 -6.48 -14.12
N ALA A 85 14.02 -7.00 -13.51
CA ALA A 85 13.40 -8.25 -13.94
C ALA A 85 12.87 -8.18 -15.38
N PHE A 86 12.43 -7.00 -15.82
CA PHE A 86 12.00 -6.78 -17.19
C PHE A 86 13.18 -6.72 -18.16
N LEU A 87 14.20 -5.92 -17.87
CA LEU A 87 15.35 -5.72 -18.77
C LEU A 87 16.21 -6.99 -18.90
N SER A 88 16.35 -7.77 -17.82
CA SER A 88 17.14 -9.02 -17.82
C SER A 88 16.42 -10.21 -18.45
N ARG A 89 15.16 -10.07 -18.87
CA ARG A 89 14.33 -11.19 -19.34
C ARG A 89 14.84 -11.85 -20.63
N GLY A 90 15.61 -11.10 -21.44
CA GLY A 90 16.26 -11.57 -22.67
C GLY A 90 17.57 -12.33 -22.45
N GLY A 91 18.11 -12.34 -21.23
CA GLY A 91 19.42 -12.93 -20.93
C GLY A 91 20.62 -12.04 -21.30
N ASP A 92 20.37 -10.84 -21.82
CA ASP A 92 21.39 -9.84 -22.12
C ASP A 92 21.81 -9.06 -20.86
N ASP A 93 23.00 -8.47 -20.93
CA ASP A 93 23.47 -7.54 -19.90
C ASP A 93 22.56 -6.31 -19.85
N VAL A 94 22.14 -5.94 -18.64
CA VAL A 94 21.26 -4.79 -18.43
C VAL A 94 22.09 -3.50 -18.51
N GLU A 95 21.79 -2.65 -19.49
CA GLU A 95 22.39 -1.33 -19.58
C GLU A 95 22.00 -0.46 -18.37
N GLN A 96 23.00 0.18 -17.75
CA GLN A 96 22.81 1.02 -16.57
C GLN A 96 21.82 2.17 -16.83
N ASP A 97 21.90 2.83 -17.98
CA ASP A 97 21.03 3.96 -18.33
C ASP A 97 19.56 3.52 -18.51
N ALA A 98 19.33 2.34 -19.11
CA ALA A 98 18.00 1.77 -19.25
C ALA A 98 17.38 1.45 -17.88
N LEU A 99 18.16 0.89 -16.95
CA LEU A 99 17.70 0.61 -15.59
C LEU A 99 17.34 1.89 -14.82
N ILE A 100 18.16 2.94 -14.93
CA ILE A 100 17.89 4.23 -14.29
C ILE A 100 16.59 4.84 -14.83
N LYS A 101 16.41 4.86 -16.15
CA LYS A 101 15.21 5.43 -16.79
C LYS A 101 13.94 4.68 -16.41
N LEU A 102 13.93 3.36 -16.60
CA LEU A 102 12.75 2.53 -16.33
C LEU A 102 12.45 2.46 -14.83
N GLY A 103 13.47 2.27 -14.00
CA GLY A 103 13.34 2.23 -12.54
C GLY A 103 12.83 3.55 -11.96
N GLY A 104 13.29 4.68 -12.47
CA GLY A 104 12.80 6.01 -12.10
C GLY A 104 11.36 6.27 -12.55
N ALA A 105 11.01 5.88 -13.78
CA ALA A 105 9.64 6.01 -14.28
C ALA A 105 8.65 5.15 -13.46
N LEU A 106 9.03 3.90 -13.15
CA LEU A 106 8.24 3.01 -12.30
C LEU A 106 8.12 3.55 -10.88
N PHE A 107 9.16 4.19 -10.34
CA PHE A 107 9.10 4.80 -9.01
C PHE A 107 8.05 5.93 -8.95
N GLN A 108 8.12 6.88 -9.88
CA GLN A 108 7.15 7.99 -9.96
C GLN A 108 5.72 7.47 -10.12
N TYR A 109 5.53 6.51 -11.02
CA TYR A 109 4.22 5.90 -11.24
C TYR A 109 3.69 5.20 -9.97
N LEU A 110 4.54 4.42 -9.30
CA LEU A 110 4.16 3.75 -8.07
C LEU A 110 3.84 4.73 -6.95
N LEU A 111 4.49 5.89 -6.86
CA LEU A 111 4.13 6.93 -5.90
C LEU A 111 2.71 7.45 -6.13
N GLU A 112 2.36 7.73 -7.39
CA GLU A 112 1.08 8.32 -7.79
C GLU A 112 -0.08 7.32 -7.73
N HIS A 113 0.14 6.07 -8.10
CA HIS A 113 -0.93 5.09 -8.34
C HIS A 113 -0.91 3.86 -7.43
N GLY A 114 0.20 3.59 -6.75
CA GLY A 114 0.35 2.50 -5.77
C GLY A 114 0.53 1.08 -6.30
N GLU A 115 -0.01 0.78 -7.49
CA GLU A 115 0.06 -0.54 -8.11
C GLU A 115 0.38 -0.44 -9.60
N ILE A 116 1.10 -1.41 -10.16
CA ILE A 116 1.34 -1.52 -11.60
C ILE A 116 0.24 -2.40 -12.20
N SER A 117 -0.71 -1.78 -12.90
CA SER A 117 -1.77 -2.55 -13.57
C SER A 117 -1.22 -3.33 -14.79
N PRO A 118 -1.82 -4.50 -15.15
CA PRO A 118 -1.39 -5.28 -16.30
C PRO A 118 -1.42 -4.51 -17.63
N ALA A 119 -2.42 -3.66 -17.83
CA ALA A 119 -2.54 -2.81 -19.03
C ALA A 119 -1.48 -1.70 -19.09
N MET A 120 -0.97 -1.27 -17.93
CA MET A 120 0.09 -0.27 -17.85
C MET A 120 1.47 -0.89 -18.01
N SER A 121 1.66 -2.13 -17.54
CA SER A 121 2.85 -2.94 -17.86
C SER A 121 3.13 -2.90 -19.36
N GLU A 122 2.14 -3.18 -20.21
CA GLU A 122 2.33 -3.14 -21.67
C GLU A 122 2.81 -1.78 -22.21
N LYS A 123 2.26 -0.67 -21.70
CA LYS A 123 2.62 0.69 -22.14
C LYS A 123 3.99 1.17 -21.65
N ILE A 124 4.34 0.87 -20.39
CA ILE A 124 5.64 1.22 -19.82
C ILE A 124 6.75 0.42 -20.53
N PHE A 125 6.47 -0.84 -20.86
CA PHE A 125 7.41 -1.71 -21.56
C PHE A 125 7.59 -1.35 -23.04
N ALA A 126 6.57 -0.80 -23.70
CA ALA A 126 6.68 -0.30 -25.07
C ALA A 126 7.48 1.00 -25.22
N LEU A 127 7.70 1.76 -24.14
CA LEU A 127 8.48 3.00 -24.13
C LEU A 127 9.97 2.79 -23.83
N SER A 128 10.34 1.57 -23.40
CA SER A 128 11.71 1.16 -23.07
C SER A 128 12.36 0.26 -24.14
N ALA A 129 11.67 0.02 -25.26
CA ALA A 129 12.17 -0.68 -26.45
C ALA A 129 12.48 0.34 -27.56
#